data_AF-A0A842KJR4-F1
#
_entry.id   AF-A0A842KJR4-F1
#
_cell.length_a   1.000
_cell.length_b   1.000
_cell.length_c   1.000
_cell.angle_alpha   90.00
_cell.angle_beta   90.00
_cell.angle_gamma   90.00
#
_symmetry.space_group_name_H-M   'P 1'
#
loop_
_entity.id
_entity.type
_entity.pdbx_description
1 polymer ?
#
loop_
_entity_poly.entity_id
_entity_poly.type
_entity_poly.pdbx_seq_one_letter_code
_entity_poly.pdbx_strand_id
1 'polypeptide(L)'
;MWVLKIDEKGKEIWNKSFGTRSHDRAFAIEILDENHYIIIGDKSYETHTSVDWRGWVIKCADYSPPKIEIVKPKNYFYIFGREIFPTKIPIILGDIRVKCDAFDPMNIIDRVEFYLLLADVWYEYKPRKIDYFPPYEWRWKTGIGLYEVTVGAFYGKAGGVATDKIIVWIFNP
;
A
#
# COMPACT_ATOMS: atom_id res chain seq x y z
N MET A 1 -10.26 4.85 23.88
CA MET A 1 -11.60 4.90 23.23
C MET A 1 -11.73 3.84 22.14
N TRP A 2 -12.87 3.15 22.01
CA TRP A 2 -13.11 2.12 20.97
C TRP A 2 -14.26 2.53 20.06
N VAL A 3 -14.08 2.36 18.75
CA VAL A 3 -15.03 2.76 17.70
C VAL A 3 -15.32 1.54 16.82
N LEU A 4 -16.60 1.25 16.61
CA LEU A 4 -17.09 0.11 15.84
C LEU A 4 -17.94 0.61 14.68
N LYS A 5 -17.61 0.18 13.45
CA LYS A 5 -18.46 0.36 12.26
C LYS A 5 -19.12 -0.96 11.90
N ILE A 6 -20.44 -0.93 11.71
CA ILE A 6 -21.27 -2.07 11.33
C ILE A 6 -22.02 -1.78 10.04
N ASP A 7 -22.40 -2.83 9.30
CA ASP A 7 -23.30 -2.74 8.15
C ASP A 7 -24.78 -2.64 8.59
N GLU A 8 -25.68 -2.44 7.63
CA GLU A 8 -27.14 -2.37 7.87
C GLU A 8 -27.72 -3.64 8.52
N LYS A 9 -27.00 -4.76 8.45
CA LYS A 9 -27.41 -6.05 9.03
C LYS A 9 -26.77 -6.30 10.40
N GLY A 10 -26.03 -5.33 10.95
CA GLY A 10 -25.33 -5.44 12.23
C GLY A 10 -24.03 -6.25 12.16
N LYS A 11 -23.53 -6.57 10.96
CA LYS A 11 -22.23 -7.23 10.80
C LYS A 11 -21.12 -6.20 10.95
N GLU A 12 -20.10 -6.53 11.71
CA GLU A 12 -18.89 -5.71 11.82
C GLU A 12 -18.20 -5.51 10.46
N ILE A 13 -17.96 -4.24 10.12
CA ILE A 13 -17.12 -3.83 8.98
C ILE A 13 -15.67 -3.65 9.47
N TRP A 14 -15.48 -2.90 10.55
CA TRP A 14 -14.21 -2.76 11.25
C TRP A 14 -14.41 -2.23 12.67
N ASN A 15 -13.40 -2.42 13.52
CA ASN A 15 -13.30 -1.74 14.80
C ASN A 15 -11.90 -1.14 14.98
N LYS A 16 -11.81 0.04 15.62
CA LYS A 16 -10.55 0.77 15.85
C LYS A 16 -10.51 1.31 17.27
N SER A 17 -9.35 1.23 17.90
CA SER A 17 -9.09 1.86 19.19
C SER A 17 -8.23 3.11 19.01
N PHE A 18 -8.71 4.23 19.52
CA PHE A 18 -8.02 5.51 19.52
C PHE A 18 -7.78 5.96 20.96
N GLY A 19 -6.66 6.65 21.21
CA GLY A 19 -6.41 7.28 22.50
C GLY A 19 -5.10 6.88 23.14
N THR A 20 -5.04 7.04 24.46
CA THR A 20 -3.82 6.87 25.25
C THR A 20 -3.91 5.64 26.16
N ARG A 21 -2.95 5.49 27.08
CA ARG A 21 -3.01 4.47 28.14
C ARG A 21 -3.91 4.87 29.32
N SER A 22 -4.39 6.11 29.36
CA SER A 22 -5.27 6.65 30.42
C SER A 22 -6.73 6.75 29.90
N HIS A 23 -7.62 7.39 30.65
CA HIS A 23 -9.03 7.49 30.29
C HIS A 23 -9.28 8.37 29.07
N ASP A 24 -10.06 7.88 28.10
CA ASP A 24 -10.53 8.67 26.96
C ASP A 24 -12.06 8.58 26.87
N ARG A 25 -12.72 9.69 26.53
CA ARG A 25 -14.17 9.73 26.28
C ARG A 25 -14.46 10.26 24.89
N ALA A 26 -15.49 9.67 24.27
CA ALA A 26 -16.14 10.20 23.07
C ALA A 26 -17.40 10.93 23.49
N PHE A 27 -17.62 12.14 22.97
CA PHE A 27 -18.87 12.89 23.18
C PHE A 27 -19.77 12.87 21.95
N ALA A 28 -19.19 12.97 20.76
CA ALA A 28 -19.93 12.99 19.52
C ALA A 28 -19.12 12.36 18.39
N ILE A 29 -19.84 11.77 17.43
CA ILE A 29 -19.32 11.36 16.14
C ILE A 29 -20.21 11.99 15.06
N GLU A 30 -19.58 12.65 14.08
CA GLU A 30 -20.26 13.23 12.92
C GLU A 30 -19.74 12.55 11.66
N ILE A 31 -20.66 12.05 10.83
CA ILE A 31 -20.33 11.49 9.52
C ILE A 31 -20.29 12.67 8.54
N LEU A 32 -19.12 12.95 7.98
CA LEU A 32 -18.96 14.00 6.97
C LEU A 32 -19.41 13.52 5.58
N ASP A 33 -19.10 12.27 5.25
CA ASP A 33 -19.53 11.56 4.05
C ASP A 33 -19.38 10.04 4.26
N GLU A 34 -19.65 9.22 3.23
CA GLU A 34 -19.58 7.74 3.30
C GLU A 34 -18.31 7.21 3.97
N ASN A 35 -17.20 7.94 3.81
CA ASN A 35 -15.88 7.52 4.22
C ASN A 35 -15.29 8.41 5.32
N HIS A 36 -15.82 9.59 5.63
CA HIS A 36 -15.19 10.51 6.58
C HIS A 36 -16.00 10.72 7.85
N TYR A 37 -15.30 10.76 8.98
CA TYR A 37 -15.89 10.87 10.31
C TYR A 37 -15.09 11.86 11.16
N ILE A 38 -15.77 12.67 11.96
CA ILE A 38 -15.17 13.46 13.02
C ILE A 38 -15.62 12.87 14.35
N ILE A 39 -14.68 12.58 15.24
CA ILE A 39 -14.96 12.20 16.62
C ILE A 39 -14.44 13.30 17.53
N ILE A 40 -15.29 13.80 18.42
CA ILE A 40 -14.96 14.83 19.40
C ILE A 40 -15.06 14.21 20.79
N GLY A 41 -14.11 14.53 21.65
CA GLY A 41 -14.07 13.98 23.00
C GLY A 41 -13.14 14.74 23.93
N ASP A 42 -12.73 14.04 24.98
CA ASP A 42 -11.55 14.39 25.77
C ASP A 42 -10.70 13.17 26.09
N LYS A 43 -9.45 13.43 26.46
CA LYS A 43 -8.52 12.44 26.99
C LYS A 43 -7.92 12.95 28.28
N SER A 44 -7.70 12.06 29.24
CA SER A 44 -6.98 12.38 30.46
C SER A 44 -5.48 12.12 30.29
N TYR A 45 -4.69 12.94 30.98
CA TYR A 45 -3.29 12.70 31.23
C TYR A 45 -3.10 12.55 32.73
N GLU A 46 -2.76 11.33 33.16
CA GLU A 46 -2.40 11.07 34.54
C GLU A 46 -0.92 11.42 34.75
N THR A 47 -0.67 12.32 35.69
CA THR A 47 0.64 12.54 36.28
C THR A 47 0.65 11.96 37.69
N HIS A 48 1.82 11.86 38.33
CA HIS A 48 1.92 11.37 39.71
C HIS A 48 1.12 12.19 40.74
N THR A 49 0.64 13.39 40.39
CA THR A 49 -0.01 14.32 41.32
C THR A 49 -1.36 14.87 40.86
N SER A 50 -1.76 14.67 39.60
CA SER A 50 -3.05 15.18 39.08
C SER A 50 -3.51 14.49 37.79
N VAL A 51 -4.80 14.63 37.51
CA VAL A 51 -5.44 14.24 36.24
C VAL A 51 -5.78 15.51 35.46
N ASP A 52 -5.18 15.68 34.28
CA ASP A 52 -5.45 16.80 33.36
C ASP A 52 -6.35 16.32 32.20
N TRP A 53 -7.44 17.03 31.91
CA TRP A 53 -8.36 16.69 30.81
C TRP A 53 -8.16 17.63 29.63
N ARG A 54 -7.94 17.06 28.45
CA ARG A 54 -7.76 17.85 27.22
C ARG A 54 -8.76 17.44 26.16
N GLY A 55 -9.40 18.45 25.56
CA GLY A 55 -10.21 18.26 24.37
C GLY A 55 -9.37 17.73 23.22
N TRP A 56 -9.96 16.83 22.43
CA TRP A 56 -9.35 16.29 21.21
C TRP A 56 -10.41 16.10 20.13
N VAL A 57 -9.96 16.26 18.89
CA VAL A 57 -10.76 16.06 17.68
C VAL A 57 -10.00 15.06 16.81
N ILE A 58 -10.68 13.99 16.41
CA ILE A 58 -10.13 12.94 15.55
C ILE A 58 -10.88 13.00 14.22
N LYS A 59 -10.14 13.25 13.14
CA LYS A 59 -10.66 13.01 11.79
C LYS A 59 -10.28 11.59 11.38
N CYS A 60 -11.26 10.76 11.11
CA CYS A 60 -11.09 9.41 10.59
C CYS A 60 -11.58 9.35 9.15
N ALA A 61 -10.88 8.55 8.34
CA ALA A 61 -11.35 8.18 7.01
C ALA A 61 -11.36 6.66 6.88
N ASP A 62 -12.43 6.12 6.32
CA ASP A 62 -12.65 4.76 5.91
C ASP A 62 -12.45 4.71 4.40
N TYR A 63 -11.21 4.61 3.96
CA TYR A 63 -10.92 4.32 2.57
C TYR A 63 -10.32 2.92 2.50
N SER A 64 -10.69 2.20 1.44
CA SER A 64 -9.95 0.99 1.09
C SER A 64 -8.47 1.37 0.92
N PRO A 65 -7.53 0.63 1.52
CA PRO A 65 -6.12 0.92 1.35
C PRO A 65 -5.80 0.95 -0.15
N PRO A 66 -4.87 1.83 -0.57
CA PRO A 66 -4.50 1.90 -1.98
C PRO A 66 -4.03 0.53 -2.44
N LYS A 67 -4.30 0.22 -3.71
CA LYS A 67 -3.88 -1.05 -4.32
C LYS A 67 -2.89 -0.74 -5.43
N ILE A 68 -1.96 -1.66 -5.65
CA ILE A 68 -1.03 -1.60 -6.78
C ILE A 68 -1.10 -2.94 -7.50
N GLU A 69 -1.08 -2.91 -8.83
CA GLU A 69 -1.07 -4.10 -9.68
C GLU A 69 0.00 -3.97 -10.75
N ILE A 70 0.84 -4.99 -10.91
CA ILE A 70 1.77 -5.11 -12.02
C ILE A 70 0.96 -5.45 -13.28
N VAL A 71 0.79 -4.47 -14.14
CA VAL A 71 0.08 -4.63 -15.42
C VAL A 71 0.99 -5.11 -16.54
N LYS A 72 2.31 -4.98 -16.39
CA LYS A 72 3.31 -5.58 -17.29
C LYS A 72 4.61 -5.88 -16.53
N PRO A 73 5.22 -7.06 -16.67
CA PRO A 73 4.76 -8.21 -17.46
C PRO A 73 3.55 -8.94 -16.84
N LYS A 74 2.66 -9.47 -17.67
CA LYS A 74 1.73 -10.57 -17.36
C LYS A 74 2.25 -11.90 -17.93
N ASN A 75 1.52 -12.99 -17.74
CA ASN A 75 1.90 -14.35 -18.15
C ASN A 75 1.95 -14.56 -19.68
N TYR A 76 2.99 -14.01 -20.30
CA TYR A 76 3.28 -14.13 -21.73
C TYR A 76 4.76 -14.40 -21.96
N PHE A 77 5.05 -14.91 -23.15
CA PHE A 77 6.38 -14.87 -23.75
C PHE A 77 6.59 -13.49 -24.40
N TYR A 78 7.66 -12.79 -24.02
CA TYR A 78 8.03 -11.47 -24.51
C TYR A 78 9.33 -11.51 -25.31
N ILE A 79 9.38 -10.73 -26.39
CA ILE A 79 10.61 -10.39 -27.12
C ILE A 79 10.71 -8.86 -27.17
N PHE A 80 11.75 -8.27 -26.57
CA PHE A 80 11.98 -6.81 -26.49
C PHE A 80 10.72 -6.03 -26.06
N GLY A 81 10.03 -6.55 -25.04
CA GLY A 81 8.80 -5.97 -24.49
C GLY A 81 7.52 -6.21 -25.29
N ARG A 82 7.58 -6.88 -26.45
CA ARG A 82 6.40 -7.28 -27.24
C ARG A 82 5.86 -8.62 -26.76
N GLU A 83 4.56 -8.70 -26.51
CA GLU A 83 3.84 -9.96 -26.21
C GLU A 83 3.71 -10.81 -27.47
N ILE A 84 4.07 -12.08 -27.38
CA ILE A 84 4.03 -13.01 -28.51
C ILE A 84 2.93 -14.06 -28.34
N PHE A 85 2.92 -14.78 -27.21
CA PHE A 85 1.87 -15.74 -26.86
C PHE A 85 1.79 -15.95 -25.34
N PRO A 86 0.64 -16.39 -24.79
CA PRO A 86 0.45 -16.63 -23.36
C PRO A 86 1.31 -17.78 -22.83
N THR A 87 1.75 -17.67 -21.58
CA THR A 87 2.54 -18.69 -20.87
C THR A 87 1.94 -18.93 -19.48
N LYS A 88 2.51 -19.87 -18.70
CA LYS A 88 2.13 -20.05 -17.28
C LYS A 88 2.86 -19.07 -16.35
N ILE A 89 4.07 -18.69 -16.73
CA ILE A 89 4.96 -17.75 -16.04
C ILE A 89 5.52 -16.81 -17.11
N PRO A 90 5.68 -15.49 -16.87
CA PRO A 90 6.29 -14.59 -17.82
C PRO A 90 7.71 -15.02 -18.17
N ILE A 91 8.02 -15.05 -19.48
CA ILE A 91 9.34 -15.36 -20.01
C ILE A 91 9.75 -14.22 -20.93
N ILE A 92 10.92 -13.63 -20.72
CA ILE A 92 11.36 -12.42 -21.39
C ILE A 92 12.69 -12.66 -22.10
N LEU A 93 12.74 -12.35 -23.40
CA LEU A 93 13.98 -12.20 -24.17
C LEU A 93 14.23 -10.72 -24.46
N GLY A 94 15.36 -10.20 -24.02
CA GLY A 94 15.71 -8.78 -24.18
C GLY A 94 15.16 -7.88 -23.05
N ASP A 95 15.13 -6.57 -23.29
CA ASP A 95 14.68 -5.60 -22.29
C ASP A 95 13.15 -5.50 -22.22
N ILE A 96 12.65 -5.08 -21.05
CA ILE A 96 11.22 -4.85 -20.84
C ILE A 96 10.99 -3.58 -20.03
N ARG A 97 9.82 -2.96 -20.22
CA ARG A 97 9.27 -1.99 -19.27
C ARG A 97 8.30 -2.68 -18.33
N VAL A 98 8.69 -2.76 -17.07
CA VAL A 98 7.79 -3.13 -15.96
C VAL A 98 6.86 -1.94 -15.73
N LYS A 99 5.56 -2.19 -15.67
CA LYS A 99 4.53 -1.17 -15.47
C LYS A 99 3.58 -1.64 -14.38
N CYS A 100 3.15 -0.72 -13.53
CA CYS A 100 2.11 -0.96 -12.56
C CYS A 100 1.09 0.17 -12.56
N ASP A 101 -0.15 -0.20 -12.29
CA ASP A 101 -1.24 0.73 -12.07
C ASP A 101 -1.52 0.79 -10.56
N ALA A 102 -1.82 1.97 -10.06
CA ALA A 102 -2.16 2.19 -8.66
C ALA A 102 -3.59 2.70 -8.55
N PHE A 103 -4.39 2.05 -7.71
CA PHE A 103 -5.68 2.54 -7.27
C PHE A 103 -5.48 3.33 -5.98
N ASP A 104 -5.57 4.65 -6.07
CA ASP A 104 -5.37 5.57 -4.95
C ASP A 104 -6.53 6.57 -4.85
N PRO A 105 -7.65 6.17 -4.21
CA PRO A 105 -8.86 6.99 -4.17
C PRO A 105 -8.68 8.31 -3.39
N MET A 106 -7.68 8.38 -2.52
CA MET A 106 -7.44 9.54 -1.66
C MET A 106 -6.18 10.33 -2.04
N ASN A 107 -5.49 9.92 -3.11
CA ASN A 107 -4.22 10.50 -3.55
C ASN A 107 -3.17 10.57 -2.41
N ILE A 108 -3.04 9.46 -1.66
CA ILE A 108 -2.19 9.32 -0.48
C ILE A 108 -0.91 8.51 -0.73
N ILE A 109 -0.72 7.95 -1.92
CA ILE A 109 0.54 7.32 -2.31
C ILE A 109 1.61 8.40 -2.45
N ASP A 110 2.62 8.30 -1.60
CA ASP A 110 3.76 9.21 -1.58
C ASP A 110 4.77 8.86 -2.67
N ARG A 111 4.95 7.55 -2.94
CA ARG A 111 5.85 7.02 -3.96
C ARG A 111 5.62 5.54 -4.25
N VAL A 112 6.07 5.10 -5.42
CA VAL A 112 6.14 3.70 -5.84
C VAL A 112 7.59 3.29 -6.01
N GLU A 113 7.98 2.18 -5.40
CA GLU A 113 9.31 1.62 -5.49
C GLU A 113 9.29 0.28 -6.21
N PHE A 114 10.26 0.06 -7.10
CA PHE A 114 10.44 -1.17 -7.87
C PHE A 114 11.62 -1.94 -7.31
N TYR A 115 11.41 -3.18 -6.93
CA TYR A 115 12.43 -4.10 -6.44
C TYR A 115 12.56 -5.28 -7.39
N LEU A 116 13.78 -5.78 -7.48
CA LEU A 116 14.11 -6.97 -8.26
C LEU A 116 14.93 -7.88 -7.37
N LEU A 117 14.48 -9.11 -7.15
CA LEU A 117 15.18 -10.10 -6.34
C LEU A 117 15.43 -11.34 -7.17
N LEU A 118 16.66 -11.86 -7.19
CA LEU A 118 16.92 -13.17 -7.79
C LEU A 118 16.28 -14.25 -6.89
N ALA A 119 15.55 -15.21 -7.47
CA ALA A 119 14.70 -16.15 -6.71
C ALA A 119 15.43 -16.95 -5.61
N ASP A 120 16.76 -17.09 -5.69
CA ASP A 120 17.60 -17.81 -4.73
C ASP A 120 18.43 -16.88 -3.81
N VAL A 121 18.15 -15.58 -3.82
CA VAL A 121 18.82 -14.58 -2.96
C VAL A 121 17.84 -14.10 -1.89
N TRP A 122 18.30 -14.03 -0.65
CA TRP A 122 17.43 -13.81 0.51
C TRP A 122 17.11 -12.35 0.79
N TYR A 123 17.91 -11.39 0.29
CA TYR A 123 17.72 -9.97 0.61
C TYR A 123 18.22 -9.03 -0.50
N GLU A 124 17.34 -8.15 -0.99
CA GLU A 124 17.71 -6.96 -1.75
C GLU A 124 16.89 -5.77 -1.21
N TYR A 125 17.55 -4.81 -0.56
CA TYR A 125 16.89 -3.67 0.09
C TYR A 125 16.83 -2.41 -0.78
N LYS A 126 17.57 -2.39 -1.90
CA LYS A 126 17.70 -1.18 -2.71
C LYS A 126 16.71 -1.23 -3.87
N PRO A 127 15.79 -0.26 -3.99
CA PRO A 127 14.90 -0.21 -5.13
C PRO A 127 15.71 0.06 -6.41
N ARG A 128 15.31 -0.58 -7.49
CA ARG A 128 15.83 -0.35 -8.85
C ARG A 128 15.33 0.98 -9.42
N LYS A 129 14.15 1.42 -8.99
CA LYS A 129 13.57 2.72 -9.33
C LYS A 129 12.61 3.18 -8.23
N ILE A 130 12.54 4.49 -8.03
CA ILE A 130 11.53 5.15 -7.22
C ILE A 130 10.82 6.17 -8.11
N ASP A 131 9.51 6.07 -8.22
CA ASP A 131 8.65 7.02 -8.92
C ASP A 131 7.72 7.71 -7.94
N TYR A 132 7.59 9.03 -8.05
CA TYR A 132 6.71 9.82 -7.19
C TYR A 132 5.37 10.14 -7.86
N PHE A 133 5.29 9.99 -9.18
CA PHE A 133 4.12 10.35 -9.97
C PHE A 133 3.88 9.33 -11.10
N PRO A 134 2.61 9.05 -11.46
CA PRO A 134 2.30 8.18 -12.58
C PRO A 134 2.70 8.82 -13.93
N PRO A 135 2.95 8.03 -14.98
CA PRO A 135 2.89 6.57 -15.01
C PRO A 135 4.08 5.91 -14.28
N TYR A 136 3.79 4.90 -13.47
CA TYR A 136 4.80 4.14 -12.74
C TYR A 136 5.41 3.08 -13.66
N GLU A 137 6.64 3.30 -14.09
CA GLU A 137 7.30 2.38 -15.02
C GLU A 137 8.82 2.29 -14.82
N TRP A 138 9.35 1.07 -14.85
CA TRP A 138 10.79 0.83 -14.76
C TRP A 138 11.28 0.01 -15.95
N ARG A 139 12.35 0.49 -16.60
CA ARG A 139 13.01 -0.24 -17.70
C ARG A 139 14.04 -1.22 -17.15
N TRP A 140 13.73 -2.50 -17.26
CA TRP A 140 14.61 -3.60 -16.89
C TRP A 140 15.48 -3.99 -18.08
N LYS A 141 16.80 -3.71 -17.98
CA LYS A 141 17.75 -3.76 -19.10
C LYS A 141 18.69 -4.96 -19.15
N THR A 142 18.91 -5.67 -18.05
CA THR A 142 19.87 -6.79 -17.97
C THR A 142 19.40 -7.80 -16.92
N GLY A 143 19.73 -9.08 -17.13
CA GLY A 143 19.41 -10.15 -16.20
C GLY A 143 19.30 -11.49 -16.91
N ILE A 144 19.81 -12.53 -16.27
CA ILE A 144 19.65 -13.92 -16.72
C ILE A 144 19.22 -14.73 -15.51
N GLY A 145 18.05 -15.37 -15.60
CA GLY A 145 17.54 -16.24 -14.56
C GLY A 145 16.10 -15.95 -14.17
N LEU A 146 15.74 -16.50 -13.01
CA LEU A 146 14.43 -16.35 -12.39
C LEU A 146 14.48 -15.25 -11.34
N TYR A 147 13.62 -14.24 -11.49
CA TYR A 147 13.53 -13.12 -10.57
C TYR A 147 12.12 -12.93 -10.04
N GLU A 148 12.00 -12.46 -8.81
CA GLU A 148 10.80 -11.85 -8.28
C GLU A 148 10.87 -10.33 -8.51
N VAL A 149 9.92 -9.80 -9.27
CA VAL A 149 9.67 -8.36 -9.37
C VAL A 149 8.65 -8.00 -8.32
N THR A 150 8.99 -7.06 -7.42
CA THR A 150 8.07 -6.53 -6.41
C THR A 150 7.88 -5.04 -6.66
N VAL A 151 6.62 -4.58 -6.66
CA VAL A 151 6.29 -3.15 -6.63
C VAL A 151 5.68 -2.82 -5.27
N GLY A 152 6.12 -1.72 -4.67
CA GLY A 152 5.62 -1.23 -3.38
C GLY A 152 5.14 0.20 -3.50
N ALA A 153 3.85 0.44 -3.29
CA ALA A 153 3.27 1.76 -3.12
C ALA A 153 3.31 2.15 -1.65
N PHE A 154 4.09 3.17 -1.31
CA PHE A 154 4.24 3.69 0.05
C PHE A 154 3.26 4.84 0.27
N TYR A 155 2.51 4.80 1.38
CA TYR A 155 1.45 5.76 1.66
C TYR A 155 1.29 6.06 3.16
N GLY A 156 0.59 7.17 3.43
CA GLY A 156 -0.06 7.42 4.71
C GLY A 156 0.82 7.89 5.86
N LYS A 157 2.05 8.39 5.61
CA LYS A 157 3.03 8.93 6.60
C LYS A 157 3.45 7.99 7.75
N ALA A 158 2.66 6.96 8.05
CA ALA A 158 2.90 5.92 9.04
C ALA A 158 3.58 4.67 8.42
N GLY A 159 4.07 4.78 7.18
CA GLY A 159 4.80 3.72 6.50
C GLY A 159 3.93 2.58 5.98
N GLY A 160 2.68 2.86 5.62
CA GLY A 160 1.82 1.87 4.95
C GLY A 160 2.41 1.51 3.59
N VAL A 161 2.37 0.23 3.22
CA VAL A 161 2.83 -0.25 1.93
C VAL A 161 1.82 -1.21 1.33
N ALA A 162 1.39 -0.92 0.10
CA ALA A 162 0.65 -1.86 -0.73
C ALA A 162 1.64 -2.49 -1.70
N THR A 163 1.60 -3.81 -1.84
CA THR A 163 2.58 -4.53 -2.66
C THR A 163 1.91 -5.44 -3.66
N ASP A 164 2.56 -5.59 -4.81
CA ASP A 164 2.26 -6.64 -5.77
C ASP A 164 3.57 -7.25 -6.28
N LYS A 165 3.51 -8.53 -6.66
CA LYS A 165 4.68 -9.36 -6.95
C LYS A 165 4.44 -10.28 -8.12
N ILE A 166 5.46 -10.47 -8.94
CA ILE A 166 5.44 -11.46 -10.02
C ILE A 166 6.80 -12.13 -10.21
N ILE A 167 6.77 -13.44 -10.41
CA ILE A 167 7.96 -14.23 -10.73
C ILE A 167 8.14 -14.23 -12.25
N VAL A 168 9.34 -13.95 -12.73
CA VAL A 168 9.65 -13.73 -14.15
C VAL A 168 10.96 -14.42 -14.53
N TRP A 169 10.94 -15.17 -15.64
CA TRP A 169 12.16 -15.60 -16.31
C TRP A 169 12.64 -14.50 -17.27
N ILE A 170 13.91 -14.11 -17.19
CA ILE A 170 14.53 -13.18 -18.15
C ILE A 170 15.83 -13.76 -18.71
N PHE A 171 16.07 -13.49 -19.99
CA PHE A 171 17.32 -13.78 -20.68
C PHE A 171 17.72 -12.54 -21.48
N ASN A 172 18.56 -11.71 -20.86
CA ASN A 172 19.06 -10.48 -21.46
C ASN A 172 20.47 -10.19 -20.93
N PRO A 173 21.52 -10.53 -21.69
CA PRO A 173 22.91 -10.37 -21.26
C PRO A 173 23.32 -8.92 -21.05
#